data_AF-A0A8X8B5F7-F1
#
_entry.id   AF-A0A8X8B5F7-F1
#
_cell.length_a   1.000
_cell.length_b   1.000
_cell.length_c   1.000
_cell.angle_alpha   90.00
_cell.angle_beta   90.00
_cell.angle_gamma   90.00
#
_symmetry.space_group_name_H-M   'P 1'
#
loop_
_entity.id
_entity.type
_entity.pdbx_description
1 polymer ?
#
loop_
_entity_poly.entity_id
_entity_poly.type
_entity_poly.pdbx_seq_one_letter_code
_entity_poly.pdbx_strand_id
1 'polypeptide(L)'
;MQMASLWLKIKLNEVTEKKKKKEQISGDRLQTMEEQLQRLKLMFLNLETQLEKEKEQALAARAPLSFNDYLSKNLKSIVELSFWLRKGIMGKPLRKKITWAIKNFSSLRCEKLHSDPFVAGGCKWRLCAYPKGNNVDYLFLFLEVADYKSLPSGWRRQARYLLNIVNQSSSKRSRQNDAEKWFDEKSPRWGRLSMFPLNEIQAKESGFLVNGELKIVAEIEVLEVIGKLDVAEEASTMTETMVVNGFQLLPSQVDFVSHLFERHPEISSEFHTENPNLRTGYMSLLLSLIETLRQPPHELLKTDLAKAHAALGSLTNAGFKLYWLEKKLDELSEKKEKEEAVEFQMREIEEELKGLKQKCLHLEVQLEKQKSVVSAAKAPISFDDVI
;
A
#
# COMPACT_ATOMS: atom_id res chain seq x y z
N MET A 1 5.64 -23.40 -8.02
CA MET A 1 6.38 -23.86 -9.21
C MET A 1 7.58 -24.74 -8.86
N GLN A 2 8.53 -24.29 -8.02
CA GLN A 2 9.72 -25.08 -7.64
C GLN A 2 9.40 -26.49 -7.11
N MET A 3 8.34 -26.64 -6.30
CA MET A 3 7.91 -27.95 -5.77
C MET A 3 7.39 -28.91 -6.85
N ALA A 4 6.79 -28.41 -7.94
CA ALA A 4 6.31 -29.23 -9.05
C ALA A 4 7.47 -29.72 -9.92
N SER A 5 8.45 -28.85 -10.20
CA SER A 5 9.69 -29.20 -10.92
C SER A 5 10.53 -30.23 -10.14
N LEU A 6 10.63 -30.08 -8.82
CA LEU A 6 11.35 -31.03 -7.95
C LEU A 6 10.65 -32.39 -7.92
N TRP A 7 9.32 -32.40 -7.78
CA TRP A 7 8.51 -33.62 -7.81
C TRP A 7 8.66 -34.36 -9.14
N LEU A 8 8.66 -33.65 -10.27
CA LEU A 8 8.81 -34.23 -11.60
C LEU A 8 10.21 -34.80 -11.84
N LYS A 9 11.28 -34.14 -11.37
CA LYS A 9 12.66 -34.65 -11.42
C LYS A 9 12.83 -35.93 -10.62
N ILE A 10 12.26 -35.98 -9.41
CA ILE A 10 12.27 -37.18 -8.56
C ILE A 10 11.54 -38.34 -9.26
N LYS A 11 10.35 -38.08 -9.82
CA LYS A 11 9.59 -39.08 -10.58
C LYS A 11 10.29 -39.52 -11.87
N LEU A 12 11.05 -38.63 -12.53
CA LEU A 12 11.85 -38.96 -13.70
C LEU A 12 12.92 -40.00 -13.36
N ASN A 13 13.64 -39.78 -12.25
CA ASN A 13 14.69 -40.68 -11.78
C ASN A 13 14.12 -42.04 -11.33
N GLU A 14 12.93 -42.07 -10.74
CA GLU A 14 12.27 -43.32 -10.38
C GLU A 14 11.87 -44.16 -11.61
N VAL A 15 11.44 -43.52 -12.70
CA VAL A 15 11.05 -44.21 -13.95
C VAL A 15 12.29 -44.71 -14.69
N THR A 16 13.37 -43.91 -14.77
CA THR A 16 14.61 -44.32 -15.43
C THR A 16 15.33 -45.45 -14.69
N GLU A 17 15.31 -45.46 -13.35
CA GLU A 17 15.87 -46.59 -12.57
C GLU A 17 15.01 -47.86 -12.68
N LYS A 18 13.69 -47.73 -12.88
CA LYS A 18 12.81 -48.88 -13.17
C LYS A 18 13.03 -49.47 -14.57
N LYS A 19 13.46 -48.66 -15.55
CA LYS A 19 13.84 -49.11 -16.92
C LYS A 19 15.00 -50.12 -16.92
N LYS A 20 15.93 -50.03 -15.96
CA LYS A 20 17.06 -50.97 -15.83
C LYS A 20 16.64 -52.38 -15.37
N LYS A 21 15.40 -52.59 -14.89
CA LYS A 21 15.04 -53.77 -14.10
C LYS A 21 14.09 -54.80 -14.75
N LYS A 22 13.53 -54.63 -15.95
CA LYS A 22 12.58 -55.64 -16.49
C LYS A 22 12.65 -55.87 -18.00
N GLU A 23 12.97 -57.11 -18.35
CA GLU A 23 12.71 -57.74 -19.65
C GLU A 23 11.24 -58.20 -19.81
N GLN A 24 10.78 -58.01 -21.05
CA GLN A 24 9.77 -58.67 -21.88
C GLN A 24 8.49 -59.30 -21.28
N ILE A 25 7.48 -59.39 -22.17
CA ILE A 25 6.10 -59.86 -22.02
C ILE A 25 5.16 -58.72 -21.56
N SER A 26 4.44 -58.14 -22.54
CA SER A 26 3.67 -56.86 -22.60
C SER A 26 4.43 -55.56 -22.95
N GLY A 27 5.71 -55.68 -23.32
CA GLY A 27 6.65 -54.57 -23.53
C GLY A 27 6.18 -53.44 -24.45
N ASP A 28 5.58 -53.74 -25.60
CA ASP A 28 5.34 -52.72 -26.62
C ASP A 28 4.33 -51.64 -26.20
N ARG A 29 3.23 -52.01 -25.52
CA ARG A 29 2.23 -51.04 -25.03
C ARG A 29 2.77 -50.20 -23.88
N LEU A 30 3.49 -50.82 -22.93
CA LEU A 30 4.13 -50.12 -21.83
C LEU A 30 5.21 -49.15 -22.33
N GLN A 31 6.02 -49.60 -23.27
CA GLN A 31 7.07 -48.80 -23.89
C GLN A 31 6.49 -47.64 -24.72
N THR A 32 5.40 -47.87 -25.45
CA THR A 32 4.66 -46.80 -26.15
C THR A 32 4.13 -45.75 -25.18
N MET A 33 3.55 -46.16 -24.05
CA MET A 33 3.05 -45.23 -23.02
C MET A 33 4.20 -44.47 -22.33
N GLU A 34 5.33 -45.12 -22.09
CA GLU A 34 6.54 -44.47 -21.55
C GLU A 34 7.12 -43.43 -22.52
N GLU A 35 7.17 -43.73 -23.81
CA GLU A 35 7.58 -42.78 -24.85
C GLU A 35 6.64 -41.58 -24.95
N GLN A 36 5.32 -41.81 -24.87
CA GLN A 36 4.33 -40.74 -24.81
C GLN A 36 4.51 -39.86 -23.57
N LEU A 37 4.77 -40.46 -22.41
CA LEU A 37 5.05 -39.74 -21.17
C LEU A 37 6.32 -38.89 -21.30
N GLN A 38 7.39 -39.43 -21.92
CA GLN A 38 8.63 -38.70 -22.18
C GLN A 38 8.43 -37.52 -23.14
N ARG A 39 7.62 -37.68 -24.20
CA ARG A 39 7.27 -36.59 -25.11
C ARG A 39 6.49 -35.49 -24.43
N LEU A 40 5.49 -35.83 -23.62
CA LEU A 40 4.71 -34.85 -22.84
C LEU A 40 5.59 -34.12 -21.82
N LYS A 41 6.54 -34.82 -21.19
CA LYS A 41 7.53 -34.21 -20.29
C LYS A 41 8.40 -33.17 -21.01
N LEU A 42 8.83 -33.45 -22.24
CA LEU A 42 9.61 -32.50 -23.04
C LEU A 42 8.78 -31.26 -23.41
N MET A 43 7.52 -31.44 -23.80
CA MET A 43 6.60 -30.32 -24.07
C MET A 43 6.37 -29.46 -22.83
N PHE A 44 6.21 -30.08 -21.66
CA PHE A 44 6.03 -29.37 -20.40
C PHE A 44 7.24 -28.51 -20.04
N LEU A 45 8.45 -29.07 -20.16
CA LEU A 45 9.70 -28.32 -19.90
C LEU A 45 9.85 -27.14 -20.87
N ASN A 46 9.53 -27.33 -22.14
CA ASN A 46 9.59 -26.27 -23.15
C ASN A 46 8.62 -25.12 -22.81
N LEU A 47 7.37 -25.43 -22.46
CA LEU A 47 6.38 -24.42 -22.06
C LEU A 47 6.74 -23.74 -20.74
N GLU A 48 7.32 -24.45 -19.77
CA GLU A 48 7.85 -23.82 -18.54
C GLU A 48 8.97 -22.83 -18.86
N THR A 49 9.89 -23.18 -19.77
CA THR A 49 10.96 -22.24 -20.18
C THR A 49 10.42 -21.05 -20.94
N GLN A 50 9.38 -21.24 -21.76
CA GLN A 50 8.71 -20.15 -22.47
C GLN A 50 7.98 -19.24 -21.47
N LEU A 51 7.25 -19.80 -20.50
CA LEU A 51 6.59 -19.04 -19.45
C LEU A 51 7.57 -18.19 -18.63
N GLU A 52 8.75 -18.73 -18.30
CA GLU A 52 9.76 -17.97 -17.57
C GLU A 52 10.34 -16.83 -18.41
N LYS A 53 10.55 -17.06 -19.70
CA LYS A 53 10.96 -16.02 -20.65
C LYS A 53 9.91 -14.90 -20.76
N GLU A 54 8.63 -15.26 -20.85
CA GLU A 54 7.53 -14.29 -20.90
C GLU A 54 7.40 -13.50 -19.59
N LYS A 55 7.64 -14.14 -18.42
CA LYS A 55 7.68 -13.44 -17.13
C LYS A 55 8.77 -12.38 -17.03
N GLU A 56 9.96 -12.69 -17.51
CA GLU A 56 11.07 -11.72 -17.58
C GLU A 56 10.73 -10.56 -18.53
N GLN A 57 10.09 -10.85 -19.66
CA GLN A 57 9.60 -9.81 -20.58
C GLN A 57 8.49 -8.95 -19.95
N ALA A 58 7.56 -9.54 -19.19
CA ALA A 58 6.53 -8.82 -18.46
C ALA A 58 7.14 -7.89 -17.39
N LEU A 59 8.15 -8.37 -16.66
CA LEU A 59 8.87 -7.57 -15.67
C LEU A 59 9.56 -6.37 -16.33
N ALA A 60 10.18 -6.58 -17.50
CA ALA A 60 10.80 -5.51 -18.29
C ALA A 60 9.77 -4.52 -18.86
N ALA A 61 8.61 -5.00 -19.32
CA ALA A 61 7.54 -4.16 -19.85
C ALA A 61 6.90 -3.28 -18.76
N ARG A 62 6.81 -3.80 -17.53
CA ARG A 62 6.31 -3.07 -16.34
C ARG A 62 7.28 -2.05 -15.79
N ALA A 63 8.53 -2.05 -16.23
CA ALA A 63 9.48 -1.05 -15.80
C ALA A 63 8.96 0.35 -16.17
N PRO A 64 8.91 1.29 -15.20
CA PRO A 64 8.52 2.66 -15.49
C PRO A 64 9.38 3.22 -16.61
N LEU A 65 8.85 4.16 -17.38
CA LEU A 65 9.69 4.90 -18.34
C LEU A 65 10.91 5.41 -17.57
N SER A 66 12.11 5.02 -18.04
CA SER A 66 13.37 5.50 -17.52
C SER A 66 13.40 7.01 -17.72
N PHE A 67 12.93 7.73 -16.72
CA PHE A 67 13.10 9.17 -16.59
C PHE A 67 14.52 9.43 -16.03
N ASN A 68 15.55 8.75 -16.55
CA ASN A 68 16.87 8.78 -15.94
C ASN A 68 17.64 10.03 -16.38
N ASP A 69 17.70 11.00 -15.47
CA ASP A 69 18.94 11.31 -14.70
C ASP A 69 18.73 12.45 -13.67
N TYR A 70 17.51 12.99 -13.51
CA TYR A 70 17.35 14.37 -13.02
C TYR A 70 16.52 14.59 -11.74
N LEU A 71 16.05 13.54 -11.06
CA LEU A 71 15.25 13.69 -9.82
C LEU A 71 15.74 12.82 -8.64
N SER A 72 16.98 12.31 -8.70
CA SER A 72 17.53 11.41 -7.68
C SER A 72 17.83 12.08 -6.32
N LYS A 73 17.50 13.36 -6.12
CA LYS A 73 17.68 14.02 -4.82
C LYS A 73 16.44 14.08 -3.92
N ASN A 74 15.26 13.61 -4.33
CA ASN A 74 14.07 13.62 -3.45
C ASN A 74 13.12 12.41 -3.58
N LEU A 75 13.63 11.25 -3.98
CA LEU A 75 12.81 10.05 -4.20
C LEU A 75 12.15 9.49 -2.92
N LYS A 76 12.71 9.77 -1.72
CA LYS A 76 12.09 9.33 -0.45
C LYS A 76 10.77 10.04 -0.14
N SER A 77 10.63 11.30 -0.56
CA SER A 77 9.40 12.10 -0.34
C SER A 77 8.25 11.66 -1.24
N ILE A 78 8.55 11.24 -2.48
CA ILE A 78 7.54 10.97 -3.51
C ILE A 78 6.91 9.57 -3.37
N VAL A 79 7.69 8.57 -2.92
CA VAL A 79 7.15 7.22 -2.60
C VAL A 79 6.25 7.28 -1.36
N GLU A 80 6.57 8.14 -0.39
CA GLU A 80 5.64 8.42 0.71
C GLU A 80 4.36 9.09 0.17
N LEU A 81 4.46 10.10 -0.69
CA LEU A 81 3.30 10.76 -1.29
C LEU A 81 2.39 9.83 -2.12
N SER A 82 2.95 8.88 -2.88
CA SER A 82 2.15 7.91 -3.65
C SER A 82 1.46 6.86 -2.77
N PHE A 83 2.05 6.52 -1.62
CA PHE A 83 1.41 5.75 -0.56
C PHE A 83 0.20 6.52 0.03
N TRP A 84 0.31 7.84 0.22
CA TRP A 84 -0.77 8.70 0.71
C TRP A 84 -1.92 8.90 -0.29
N LEU A 85 -1.61 9.00 -1.59
CA LEU A 85 -2.59 9.12 -2.68
C LEU A 85 -3.51 7.90 -2.81
N ARG A 86 -2.98 6.66 -2.64
CA ARG A 86 -3.79 5.43 -2.72
C ARG A 86 -4.77 5.25 -1.54
N LYS A 87 -4.58 5.96 -0.43
CA LYS A 87 -5.41 5.84 0.78
C LYS A 87 -6.42 6.99 0.95
N GLY A 88 -6.46 7.97 0.05
CA GLY A 88 -7.47 9.05 0.09
C GLY A 88 -7.34 10.00 1.29
N ILE A 89 -6.11 10.26 1.75
CA ILE A 89 -5.84 11.16 2.89
C ILE A 89 -4.90 12.27 2.42
N MET A 90 -5.45 13.43 2.05
CA MET A 90 -4.67 14.67 1.94
C MET A 90 -4.89 15.50 3.21
N GLY A 91 -3.79 15.91 3.83
CA GLY A 91 -3.78 16.83 4.98
C GLY A 91 -2.67 16.53 6.00
N LYS A 92 -1.74 17.47 6.19
CA LYS A 92 -0.65 17.44 7.17
C LYS A 92 -1.08 17.02 8.60
N PRO A 93 -0.11 16.92 9.52
CA PRO A 93 0.65 15.72 9.82
C PRO A 93 -0.23 14.66 10.50
N LEU A 94 -0.09 13.38 10.11
CA LEU A 94 -0.68 12.27 10.86
C LEU A 94 -0.23 12.30 12.32
N ARG A 95 0.99 12.82 12.54
CA ARG A 95 1.59 13.04 13.84
C ARG A 95 1.39 14.46 14.37
N LYS A 96 0.60 14.62 15.42
CA LYS A 96 0.39 15.91 16.11
C LYS A 96 0.98 15.84 17.51
N LYS A 97 1.69 16.89 17.92
CA LYS A 97 2.15 17.10 19.29
C LYS A 97 1.42 18.28 19.90
N ILE A 98 0.83 18.07 21.07
CA ILE A 98 0.13 19.11 21.83
C ILE A 98 0.66 19.17 23.25
N THR A 99 0.63 20.35 23.82
CA THR A 99 1.02 20.62 25.21
C THR A 99 -0.18 21.18 25.93
N TRP A 100 -0.57 20.55 27.02
CA TRP A 100 -1.66 20.96 27.88
C TRP A 100 -1.13 21.32 29.26
N ALA A 101 -1.35 22.58 29.65
CA ALA A 101 -0.97 23.15 30.93
C ALA A 101 -2.19 23.22 31.85
N ILE A 102 -2.17 22.44 32.93
CA ILE A 102 -3.22 22.46 33.95
C ILE A 102 -2.79 23.38 35.09
N LYS A 103 -3.39 24.56 35.17
CA LYS A 103 -3.10 25.56 36.18
C LYS A 103 -3.78 25.23 37.51
N ASN A 104 -3.17 25.69 38.61
CA ASN A 104 -3.69 25.54 39.97
C ASN A 104 -4.04 24.09 40.34
N PHE A 105 -3.22 23.11 39.90
CA PHE A 105 -3.55 21.69 39.95
C PHE A 105 -3.98 21.21 41.34
N SER A 106 -3.25 21.62 42.39
CA SER A 106 -3.53 21.23 43.77
C SER A 106 -4.85 21.78 44.32
N SER A 107 -5.35 22.90 43.76
CA SER A 107 -6.57 23.57 44.20
C SER A 107 -7.80 23.21 43.36
N LEU A 108 -7.63 22.34 42.34
CA LEU A 108 -8.73 21.93 41.47
C LEU A 108 -9.82 21.19 42.26
N ARG A 109 -11.06 21.59 42.05
CA ARG A 109 -12.25 20.94 42.63
C ARG A 109 -13.04 20.12 41.60
N CYS A 110 -12.69 20.22 40.33
CA CYS A 110 -13.36 19.48 39.26
C CYS A 110 -12.97 18.00 39.28
N GLU A 111 -13.96 17.15 39.02
CA GLU A 111 -13.78 15.71 38.88
C GLU A 111 -13.07 15.38 37.55
N LYS A 112 -13.40 16.14 36.49
CA LYS A 112 -12.97 15.90 35.12
C LYS A 112 -12.55 17.21 34.45
N LEU A 113 -11.48 17.16 33.67
CA LEU A 113 -10.98 18.26 32.85
C LEU A 113 -10.77 17.77 31.41
N HIS A 114 -11.01 18.67 30.46
CA HIS A 114 -10.63 18.47 29.06
C HIS A 114 -9.63 19.53 28.62
N SER A 115 -8.72 19.16 27.73
CA SER A 115 -7.98 20.15 26.94
C SER A 115 -8.89 20.77 25.88
N ASP A 116 -8.42 21.86 25.27
CA ASP A 116 -8.99 22.32 24.00
C ASP A 116 -8.89 21.20 22.96
N PRO A 117 -9.91 21.06 22.08
CA PRO A 117 -9.87 20.09 21.01
C PRO A 117 -8.81 20.47 19.98
N PHE A 118 -8.17 19.46 19.39
CA PHE A 118 -7.17 19.63 18.34
C PHE A 118 -7.40 18.62 17.21
N VAL A 119 -7.04 19.01 15.98
CA VAL A 119 -7.27 18.18 14.80
C VAL A 119 -6.02 17.38 14.47
N ALA A 120 -6.19 16.06 14.28
CA ALA A 120 -5.18 15.13 13.77
C ALA A 120 -5.86 14.03 12.96
N GLY A 121 -5.33 13.72 11.77
CA GLY A 121 -5.93 12.72 10.86
C GLY A 121 -7.39 13.02 10.49
N GLY A 122 -7.76 14.29 10.32
CA GLY A 122 -9.13 14.72 9.98
C GLY A 122 -10.17 14.56 11.10
N CYS A 123 -9.73 14.28 12.34
CA CYS A 123 -10.59 14.08 13.50
C CYS A 123 -10.25 15.04 14.63
N LYS A 124 -11.26 15.42 15.41
CA LYS A 124 -11.08 16.26 16.59
C LYS A 124 -10.78 15.37 17.79
N TRP A 125 -9.60 15.53 18.35
CA TRP A 125 -9.12 14.85 19.54
C TRP A 125 -9.07 15.82 20.72
N ARG A 126 -9.09 15.30 21.94
CA ARG A 126 -8.83 16.07 23.16
C ARG A 126 -8.22 15.18 24.23
N LEU A 127 -7.50 15.78 25.16
CA LEU A 127 -7.11 15.11 26.39
C LEU A 127 -8.23 15.21 27.42
N CYS A 128 -8.35 14.16 28.22
CA CYS A 128 -9.27 14.09 29.35
C CYS A 128 -8.49 13.65 30.58
N ALA A 129 -8.44 14.48 31.62
CA ALA A 129 -7.83 14.15 32.90
C ALA A 129 -8.87 14.08 34.02
N TYR A 130 -8.64 13.19 34.98
CA TYR A 130 -9.33 13.19 36.28
C TYR A 130 -8.28 13.50 37.35
N PRO A 131 -8.13 14.78 37.75
CA PRO A 131 -7.04 15.24 38.62
C PRO A 131 -7.00 14.57 40.00
N LYS A 132 -8.15 14.05 40.46
CA LYS A 132 -8.30 13.34 41.74
C LYS A 132 -8.65 11.86 41.55
N GLY A 133 -8.53 11.36 40.32
CA GLY A 133 -9.02 10.02 39.97
C GLY A 133 -10.52 9.85 40.24
N ASN A 134 -10.90 8.64 40.61
CA ASN A 134 -12.26 8.27 41.02
C ASN A 134 -12.22 7.61 42.40
N ASN A 135 -11.95 8.41 43.45
CA ASN A 135 -11.67 7.94 44.83
C ASN A 135 -10.41 7.05 44.95
N VAL A 136 -9.43 7.28 44.08
CA VAL A 136 -8.15 6.57 44.03
C VAL A 136 -7.05 7.62 43.86
N ASP A 137 -5.95 7.52 44.60
CA ASP A 137 -4.87 8.54 44.67
C ASP A 137 -3.96 8.58 43.43
N TYR A 138 -4.55 8.45 42.24
CA TYR A 138 -3.86 8.50 40.95
C TYR A 138 -4.53 9.49 40.02
N LEU A 139 -3.70 10.20 39.24
CA LEU A 139 -4.15 10.96 38.08
C LEU A 139 -4.60 9.98 37.00
N PHE A 140 -5.82 10.15 36.49
CA PHE A 140 -6.27 9.39 35.32
C PHE A 140 -6.10 10.28 34.09
N LEU A 141 -5.57 9.74 33.01
CA LEU A 141 -5.30 10.52 31.80
C LEU A 141 -5.65 9.71 30.55
N PHE A 142 -6.40 10.33 29.65
CA PHE A 142 -6.89 9.72 28.43
C PHE A 142 -6.78 10.63 27.22
N LEU A 143 -6.64 10.02 26.06
CA LEU A 143 -6.91 10.59 24.76
C LEU A 143 -8.34 10.20 24.33
N GLU A 144 -9.11 11.16 23.83
CA GLU A 144 -10.51 10.98 23.45
C GLU A 144 -10.79 11.64 22.10
N VAL A 145 -11.64 11.01 21.28
CA VAL A 145 -12.26 11.67 20.11
C VAL A 145 -13.34 12.62 20.63
N ALA A 146 -13.18 13.92 20.44
CA ALA A 146 -13.98 14.95 21.13
C ALA A 146 -15.47 14.88 20.81
N ASP A 147 -15.80 14.68 19.53
CA ASP A 147 -17.15 14.74 18.98
C ASP A 147 -17.71 13.34 18.65
N TYR A 148 -17.19 12.29 19.30
CA TYR A 148 -17.48 10.88 18.97
C TYR A 148 -18.97 10.51 18.90
N LYS A 149 -19.81 11.18 19.69
CA LYS A 149 -21.27 10.96 19.74
C LYS A 149 -21.99 11.47 18.48
N SER A 150 -21.38 12.43 17.79
CA SER A 150 -21.93 13.09 16.61
C SER A 150 -21.44 12.43 15.32
N LEU A 151 -20.58 11.42 15.41
CA LEU A 151 -20.01 10.73 14.25
C LEU A 151 -20.95 9.66 13.71
N PRO A 152 -20.96 9.43 12.37
CA PRO A 152 -21.81 8.40 11.78
C PRO A 152 -21.48 7.00 12.32
N SER A 153 -22.50 6.17 12.50
CA SER A 153 -22.35 4.77 12.91
C SER A 153 -21.32 4.03 12.05
N GLY A 154 -20.45 3.25 12.70
CA GLY A 154 -19.39 2.48 12.03
C GLY A 154 -18.06 3.21 11.83
N TRP A 155 -17.92 4.44 12.35
CA TRP A 155 -16.64 5.15 12.35
C TRP A 155 -15.59 4.40 13.20
N ARG A 156 -14.35 4.32 12.70
CA ARG A 156 -13.20 3.81 13.46
C ARG A 156 -11.93 4.60 13.13
N ARG A 157 -11.03 4.78 14.10
CA ARG A 157 -9.71 5.40 13.93
C ARG A 157 -8.64 4.54 14.59
N GLN A 158 -7.61 4.13 13.87
CA GLN A 158 -6.42 3.55 14.48
C GLN A 158 -5.43 4.67 14.78
N ALA A 159 -5.03 4.83 16.03
CA ALA A 159 -4.03 5.83 16.39
C ALA A 159 -3.02 5.27 17.39
N ARG A 160 -1.76 5.61 17.15
CA ARG A 160 -0.67 5.48 18.10
C ARG A 160 -0.57 6.78 18.87
N TYR A 161 -0.50 6.72 20.20
CA TYR A 161 -0.36 7.92 21.02
C TYR A 161 0.68 7.73 22.11
N LEU A 162 1.26 8.83 22.58
CA LEU A 162 2.15 8.94 23.72
C LEU A 162 1.65 10.06 24.61
N LEU A 163 1.29 9.72 25.84
CA LEU A 163 0.92 10.67 26.89
C LEU A 163 2.10 10.82 27.85
N ASN A 164 2.60 12.04 28.03
CA ASN A 164 3.76 12.32 28.88
C ASN A 164 3.41 13.37 29.94
N ILE A 165 3.50 13.00 31.20
CA ILE A 165 3.48 13.94 32.33
C ILE A 165 4.90 14.45 32.49
N VAL A 166 5.09 15.72 32.15
CA VAL A 166 6.41 16.34 32.08
C VAL A 166 6.90 16.67 33.48
N ASN A 167 8.06 16.14 33.84
CA ASN A 167 8.83 16.67 34.94
C ASN A 167 9.63 17.86 34.42
N GLN A 168 9.30 19.05 34.92
CA GLN A 168 9.78 20.33 34.43
C GLN A 168 11.19 20.65 34.96
N SER A 169 11.66 19.93 35.99
CA SER A 169 13.04 20.04 36.51
C SER A 169 13.99 19.03 35.87
N SER A 170 13.50 17.87 35.42
CA SER A 170 14.33 16.85 34.77
C SER A 170 13.52 16.00 33.80
N SER A 171 13.82 16.09 32.50
CA SER A 171 13.13 15.32 31.46
C SER A 171 13.16 13.80 31.70
N LYS A 172 14.25 13.26 32.26
CA LYS A 172 14.42 11.83 32.59
C LYS A 172 13.44 11.31 33.64
N ARG A 173 12.88 12.19 34.48
CA ARG A 173 11.90 11.84 35.51
C ARG A 173 10.45 11.94 35.01
N SER A 174 10.23 12.39 33.77
CA SER A 174 8.89 12.43 33.17
C SER A 174 8.31 11.03 33.04
N ARG A 175 6.99 10.91 33.07
CA ARG A 175 6.34 9.60 32.93
C ARG A 175 5.44 9.53 31.72
N GLN A 176 5.67 8.46 30.98
CA GLN A 176 5.17 8.24 29.65
C GLN A 176 4.23 7.04 29.63
N ASN A 177 3.23 7.13 28.78
CA ASN A 177 2.36 6.02 28.44
C ASN A 177 2.03 6.10 26.96
N ASP A 178 2.59 5.19 26.19
CA ASP A 178 2.25 4.99 24.80
C ASP A 178 1.34 3.78 24.58
N ALA A 179 0.52 3.84 23.55
CA ALA A 179 -0.24 2.71 23.06
C ALA A 179 -0.68 2.94 21.62
N GLU A 180 -0.96 1.85 20.92
CA GLU A 180 -1.68 1.86 19.66
C GLU A 180 -3.06 1.25 19.88
N LYS A 181 -4.11 1.98 19.48
CA LYS A 181 -5.50 1.60 19.75
C LYS A 181 -6.43 1.95 18.61
N TRP A 182 -7.49 1.14 18.49
CA TRP A 182 -8.66 1.46 17.69
C TRP A 182 -9.66 2.24 18.54
N PHE A 183 -10.02 3.42 18.07
CA PHE A 183 -11.07 4.28 18.61
C PHE A 183 -12.32 4.07 17.77
N ASP A 184 -13.46 3.87 18.42
CA ASP A 184 -14.77 3.70 17.80
C ASP A 184 -15.88 4.15 18.75
N GLU A 185 -17.13 4.00 18.33
CA GLU A 185 -18.30 4.40 19.12
C GLU A 185 -18.35 3.73 20.51
N LYS A 186 -17.91 2.47 20.61
CA LYS A 186 -17.92 1.71 21.87
C LYS A 186 -16.70 2.06 22.74
N SER A 187 -15.59 2.41 22.12
CA SER A 187 -14.32 2.74 22.76
C SER A 187 -13.75 4.07 22.23
N PRO A 188 -14.41 5.21 22.51
CA PRO A 188 -14.00 6.52 21.96
C PRO A 188 -12.81 7.14 22.68
N ARG A 189 -12.30 6.46 23.72
CA ARG A 189 -11.31 6.96 24.65
C ARG A 189 -10.37 5.86 25.11
N TRP A 190 -9.07 6.13 25.08
CA TRP A 190 -8.02 5.25 25.58
C TRP A 190 -7.01 6.01 26.42
N GLY A 191 -6.43 5.36 27.42
CA GLY A 191 -5.55 6.01 28.38
C GLY A 191 -5.26 5.11 29.58
N ARG A 192 -4.88 5.72 30.69
CA ARG A 192 -4.50 4.99 31.90
C ARG A 192 -5.24 5.54 33.12
N LEU A 193 -5.93 4.62 33.81
CA LEU A 193 -6.57 4.88 35.09
C LEU A 193 -5.52 5.08 36.21
N SER A 194 -4.34 4.47 36.12
CA SER A 194 -3.27 4.69 37.11
C SER A 194 -2.07 5.38 36.46
N MET A 195 -2.28 6.55 35.84
CA MET A 195 -1.21 7.21 35.07
C MET A 195 -0.06 7.63 35.98
N PHE A 196 -0.35 8.25 37.12
CA PHE A 196 0.67 8.75 38.03
C PHE A 196 0.13 8.98 39.46
N PRO A 197 0.85 8.60 40.53
CA PRO A 197 0.43 8.83 41.92
C PRO A 197 0.33 10.32 42.30
N LEU A 198 -0.80 10.75 42.88
CA LEU A 198 -1.04 12.16 43.20
C LEU A 198 -0.07 12.70 44.26
N ASN A 199 0.30 11.88 45.24
CA ASN A 199 1.28 12.23 46.26
C ASN A 199 2.65 12.58 45.66
N GLU A 200 3.11 11.85 44.64
CA GLU A 200 4.37 12.12 43.95
C GLU A 200 4.29 13.38 43.08
N ILE A 201 3.14 13.70 42.47
CA ILE A 201 2.96 14.96 41.75
C ILE A 201 3.03 16.14 42.71
N GLN A 202 2.33 16.04 43.84
CA GLN A 202 2.17 17.10 44.83
C GLN A 202 3.35 17.24 45.80
N ALA A 203 4.26 16.26 45.85
CA ALA A 203 5.42 16.30 46.72
C ALA A 203 6.27 17.56 46.45
N LYS A 204 6.72 18.18 47.55
CA LYS A 204 7.66 19.31 47.49
C LYS A 204 8.92 18.86 46.75
N GLU A 205 9.39 19.65 45.78
CA GLU A 205 10.57 19.35 44.94
C GLU A 205 10.41 18.13 44.01
N SER A 206 9.19 17.64 43.76
CA SER A 206 8.96 16.56 42.79
C SER A 206 9.40 16.93 41.37
N GLY A 207 9.33 18.22 41.03
CA GLY A 207 9.64 18.77 39.71
C GLY A 207 8.48 18.68 38.71
N PHE A 208 7.32 18.13 39.09
CA PHE A 208 6.14 18.04 38.21
C PHE A 208 5.28 19.30 38.24
N LEU A 209 5.10 19.88 39.42
CA LEU A 209 4.38 21.14 39.63
C LEU A 209 5.37 22.30 39.70
N VAL A 210 5.35 23.18 38.70
CA VAL A 210 6.09 24.45 38.70
C VAL A 210 5.05 25.56 38.68
N ASN A 211 5.11 26.48 39.65
CA ASN A 211 4.12 27.54 39.84
C ASN A 211 2.66 27.01 39.93
N GLY A 212 2.48 25.82 40.50
CA GLY A 212 1.17 25.17 40.60
C GLY A 212 0.61 24.63 39.27
N GLU A 213 1.41 24.63 38.20
CA GLU A 213 1.04 24.14 36.88
C GLU A 213 1.59 22.72 36.64
N LEU A 214 0.72 21.81 36.20
CA LEU A 214 1.09 20.49 35.70
C LEU A 214 1.11 20.51 34.17
N LYS A 215 2.24 20.14 33.58
CA LYS A 215 2.42 20.12 32.13
C LYS A 215 2.29 18.70 31.57
N ILE A 216 1.37 18.52 30.63
CA ILE A 216 1.14 17.26 29.93
C ILE A 216 1.47 17.47 28.46
N VAL A 217 2.24 16.58 27.87
CA VAL A 217 2.53 16.56 26.44
C VAL A 217 1.92 15.29 25.85
N ALA A 218 1.10 15.45 24.82
CA ALA A 218 0.58 14.33 24.07
C ALA A 218 1.09 14.37 22.64
N GLU A 219 1.55 13.23 22.17
CA GLU A 219 1.85 12.99 20.75
C GLU A 219 0.84 11.96 20.26
N ILE A 220 0.21 12.23 19.13
CA ILE A 220 -0.72 11.31 18.46
C ILE A 220 -0.24 11.12 17.05
N GLU A 221 -0.38 9.91 16.52
CA GLU A 221 -0.18 9.53 15.14
C GLU A 221 -1.38 8.70 14.68
N VAL A 222 -2.19 9.25 13.78
CA VAL A 222 -3.34 8.53 13.22
C VAL A 222 -2.84 7.63 12.09
N LEU A 223 -3.05 6.32 12.19
CA LEU A 223 -2.55 5.32 11.24
C LEU A 223 -3.60 4.97 10.18
N GLU A 224 -4.87 4.85 10.61
CA GLU A 224 -5.96 4.45 9.73
C GLU A 224 -7.28 5.11 10.14
N VAL A 225 -8.10 5.44 9.14
CA VAL A 225 -9.40 6.10 9.31
C VAL A 225 -10.46 5.34 8.50
N ILE A 226 -11.53 4.90 9.17
CA ILE A 226 -12.66 4.18 8.56
C ILE A 226 -13.95 4.99 8.81
N GLY A 227 -14.70 5.27 7.75
CA GLY A 227 -15.92 6.09 7.80
C GLY A 227 -15.67 7.59 7.58
N LYS A 228 -16.73 8.39 7.56
CA LYS A 228 -16.66 9.84 7.26
C LYS A 228 -15.80 10.58 8.30
N LEU A 229 -15.02 11.57 7.84
CA LEU A 229 -14.22 12.45 8.70
C LEU A 229 -15.10 13.40 9.52
N ASP A 230 -14.63 13.70 10.73
CA ASP A 230 -15.32 14.56 11.71
C ASP A 230 -15.21 16.03 11.31
N VAL A 231 -14.10 16.37 10.68
CA VAL A 231 -13.86 17.67 10.07
C VAL A 231 -14.02 17.43 8.57
N ALA A 232 -15.18 17.83 8.04
CA ALA A 232 -15.25 18.11 6.61
C ALA A 232 -14.14 19.12 6.33
N GLU A 233 -13.43 18.98 5.22
CA GLU A 233 -12.42 19.93 4.78
C GLU A 233 -13.12 21.25 4.41
N GLU A 234 -13.68 21.94 5.41
CA GLU A 234 -13.95 23.36 5.36
C GLU A 234 -12.58 24.01 5.46
N ALA A 235 -11.98 24.14 4.28
CA ALA A 235 -10.88 25.03 4.00
C ALA A 235 -11.28 26.46 4.43
N SER A 236 -11.12 26.76 5.72
CA SER A 236 -10.89 28.11 6.24
C SER A 236 -9.43 28.29 6.63
N THR A 237 -8.52 27.54 5.99
CA THR A 237 -7.25 28.15 5.61
C THR A 237 -7.51 28.85 4.30
N MET A 238 -7.40 30.18 4.29
CA MET A 238 -7.08 30.90 3.07
C MET A 238 -5.81 30.23 2.54
N THR A 239 -5.96 29.30 1.60
CA THR A 239 -4.84 28.62 0.97
C THR A 239 -4.14 29.71 0.22
N GLU A 240 -3.04 30.21 0.77
CA GLU A 240 -2.25 31.26 0.16
C GLU A 240 -1.71 30.71 -1.16
N THR A 241 -2.47 30.93 -2.23
CA THR A 241 -2.10 30.52 -3.57
C THR A 241 -0.99 31.44 -4.04
N MET A 242 0.12 30.87 -4.47
CA MET A 242 1.25 31.61 -5.00
C MET A 242 1.07 31.77 -6.51
N VAL A 243 1.32 32.97 -7.04
CA VAL A 243 1.26 33.22 -8.49
C VAL A 243 2.63 32.98 -9.10
N VAL A 244 2.74 32.00 -10.00
CA VAL A 244 3.96 31.70 -10.78
C VAL A 244 3.62 31.79 -12.26
N ASN A 245 4.34 32.60 -13.03
CA ASN A 245 4.11 32.81 -14.47
C ASN A 245 2.65 33.13 -14.84
N GLY A 246 1.93 33.83 -13.94
CA GLY A 246 0.52 34.20 -14.14
C GLY A 246 -0.50 33.11 -13.77
N PHE A 247 -0.05 31.98 -13.20
CA PHE A 247 -0.88 30.87 -12.73
C PHE A 247 -0.96 30.84 -11.20
N GLN A 248 -2.16 30.66 -10.64
CA GLN A 248 -2.34 30.46 -9.20
C GLN A 248 -2.06 29.00 -8.85
N LEU A 249 -1.12 28.76 -7.94
CA LEU A 249 -0.65 27.44 -7.55
C LEU A 249 -0.66 27.26 -6.04
N LEU A 250 -0.77 26.02 -5.60
CA LEU A 250 -0.52 25.68 -4.20
C LEU A 250 0.98 25.80 -3.90
N PRO A 251 1.39 26.20 -2.68
CA PRO A 251 2.81 26.29 -2.31
C PRO A 251 3.60 25.00 -2.58
N SER A 252 2.97 23.82 -2.46
CA SER A 252 3.58 22.52 -2.76
C SER A 252 3.83 22.26 -4.24
N GLN A 253 3.20 23.02 -5.14
CA GLN A 253 3.31 22.88 -6.59
C GLN A 253 4.32 23.86 -7.20
N VAL A 254 4.66 24.94 -6.47
CA VAL A 254 5.48 26.05 -6.98
C VAL A 254 6.83 25.56 -7.50
N ASP A 255 7.59 24.83 -6.69
CA ASP A 255 8.91 24.34 -7.11
C ASP A 255 8.82 23.48 -8.36
N PHE A 256 7.83 22.58 -8.41
CA PHE A 256 7.64 21.69 -9.54
C PHE A 256 7.32 22.46 -10.83
N VAL A 257 6.40 23.42 -10.75
CA VAL A 257 5.98 24.22 -11.90
C VAL A 257 7.08 25.17 -12.36
N SER A 258 7.85 25.77 -11.44
CA SER A 258 9.01 26.60 -11.80
C SER A 258 10.03 25.80 -12.61
N HIS A 259 10.42 24.61 -12.12
CA HIS A 259 11.34 23.74 -12.86
C HIS A 259 10.77 23.26 -14.20
N LEU A 260 9.45 23.06 -14.29
CA LEU A 260 8.78 22.70 -15.53
C LEU A 260 8.94 23.79 -16.59
N PHE A 261 8.73 25.06 -16.23
CA PHE A 261 8.90 26.19 -17.15
C PHE A 261 10.36 26.51 -17.45
N GLU A 262 11.28 26.31 -16.51
CA GLU A 262 12.72 26.45 -16.78
C GLU A 262 13.20 25.45 -17.83
N ARG A 263 12.68 24.22 -17.78
CA ARG A 263 13.08 23.14 -18.68
C ARG A 263 12.37 23.20 -20.03
N HIS A 264 11.14 23.71 -20.04
CA HIS A 264 10.29 23.81 -21.22
C HIS A 264 9.63 25.20 -21.28
N PRO A 265 10.41 26.26 -21.55
CA PRO A 265 9.90 27.63 -21.60
C PRO A 265 8.83 27.84 -22.68
N GLU A 266 8.78 26.97 -23.69
CA GLU A 266 7.81 27.00 -24.77
C GLU A 266 6.39 26.63 -24.36
N ILE A 267 6.21 25.97 -23.20
CA ILE A 267 4.95 25.33 -22.74
C ILE A 267 3.73 26.25 -22.88
N SER A 268 3.86 27.53 -22.50
CA SER A 268 2.74 28.48 -22.52
C SER A 268 3.01 29.68 -23.44
N SER A 269 3.88 29.52 -24.44
CA SER A 269 4.30 30.63 -25.33
C SER A 269 3.16 31.24 -26.17
N GLU A 270 2.13 30.45 -26.51
CA GLU A 270 0.94 30.87 -27.26
C GLU A 270 -0.33 30.83 -26.40
N PHE A 271 -0.17 30.76 -25.08
CA PHE A 271 -1.29 30.70 -24.15
C PHE A 271 -1.75 32.12 -23.78
N HIS A 272 -2.91 32.54 -24.30
CA HIS A 272 -3.36 33.94 -24.24
C HIS A 272 -4.59 34.20 -23.35
N THR A 273 -5.04 33.26 -22.52
CA THR A 273 -6.21 33.54 -21.66
C THR A 273 -5.86 34.52 -20.54
N GLU A 274 -6.69 35.53 -20.33
CA GLU A 274 -6.57 36.52 -19.23
C GLU A 274 -7.36 36.09 -17.99
N ASN A 275 -8.20 35.06 -18.10
CA ASN A 275 -9.06 34.61 -17.00
C ASN A 275 -8.25 33.74 -16.00
N PRO A 276 -8.07 34.19 -14.74
CA PRO A 276 -7.24 33.49 -13.76
C PRO A 276 -7.77 32.10 -13.38
N ASN A 277 -9.09 31.90 -13.43
CA ASN A 277 -9.71 30.60 -13.14
C ASN A 277 -9.39 29.60 -14.26
N LEU A 278 -9.46 30.04 -15.52
CA LEU A 278 -9.09 29.20 -16.67
C LEU A 278 -7.60 28.86 -16.64
N ARG A 279 -6.74 29.82 -16.32
CA ARG A 279 -5.29 29.58 -16.13
C ARG A 279 -5.03 28.47 -15.11
N THR A 280 -5.67 28.56 -13.95
CA THR A 280 -5.54 27.58 -12.87
C THR A 280 -6.08 26.21 -13.28
N GLY A 281 -7.21 26.17 -14.00
CA GLY A 281 -7.78 24.94 -14.54
C GLY A 281 -6.84 24.24 -15.52
N TYR A 282 -6.28 24.97 -16.49
CA TYR A 282 -5.33 24.40 -17.45
C TYR A 282 -4.04 23.91 -16.79
N MET A 283 -3.49 24.64 -15.80
CA MET A 283 -2.31 24.14 -15.08
C MET A 283 -2.62 22.90 -14.25
N SER A 284 -3.77 22.85 -13.60
CA SER A 284 -4.19 21.65 -12.87
C SER A 284 -4.32 20.46 -13.81
N LEU A 285 -4.84 20.68 -15.01
CA LEU A 285 -4.95 19.66 -16.06
C LEU A 285 -3.56 19.20 -16.56
N LEU A 286 -2.63 20.13 -16.79
CA LEU A 286 -1.25 19.81 -17.18
C LEU A 286 -0.52 19.02 -16.10
N LEU A 287 -0.66 19.41 -14.82
CA LEU A 287 -0.10 18.68 -13.69
C LEU A 287 -0.66 17.28 -13.59
N SER A 288 -1.99 17.12 -13.73
CA SER A 288 -2.65 15.81 -13.75
C SER A 288 -2.18 14.91 -14.91
N LEU A 289 -1.93 15.50 -16.08
CA LEU A 289 -1.40 14.77 -17.22
C LEU A 289 0.03 14.27 -16.96
N ILE A 290 0.90 15.14 -16.42
CA ILE A 290 2.27 14.75 -16.05
C ILE A 290 2.25 13.67 -14.95
N GLU A 291 1.31 13.74 -14.02
CA GLU A 291 1.15 12.76 -12.95
C GLU A 291 0.67 11.41 -13.49
N THR A 292 -0.24 11.40 -14.46
CA THR A 292 -0.66 10.19 -15.20
C THR A 292 0.54 9.51 -15.87
N LEU A 293 1.42 10.28 -16.52
CA LEU A 293 2.60 9.73 -17.19
C LEU A 293 3.66 9.15 -16.24
N ARG A 294 3.61 9.51 -14.96
CA ARG A 294 4.50 8.97 -13.92
C ARG A 294 4.02 7.64 -13.36
N GLN A 295 2.76 7.29 -13.56
CA GLN A 295 2.23 6.03 -13.05
C GLN A 295 2.84 4.84 -13.82
N PRO A 296 3.08 3.72 -13.14
CA PRO A 296 3.57 2.54 -13.82
C PRO A 296 2.48 1.96 -14.75
N PRO A 297 2.83 1.40 -15.92
CA PRO A 297 1.85 0.95 -16.91
C PRO A 297 0.77 -0.01 -16.37
N HIS A 298 1.16 -0.90 -15.45
CA HIS A 298 0.25 -1.89 -14.85
C HIS A 298 -0.86 -1.28 -13.99
N GLU A 299 -0.68 -0.06 -13.47
CA GLU A 299 -1.68 0.65 -12.66
C GLU A 299 -2.61 1.53 -13.50
N LEU A 300 -2.27 1.76 -14.78
CA LEU A 300 -3.06 2.59 -15.69
C LEU A 300 -4.13 1.78 -16.40
N LEU A 301 -5.34 2.33 -16.49
CA LEU A 301 -6.39 1.79 -17.35
C LEU A 301 -6.32 2.43 -18.74
N LYS A 302 -6.78 1.71 -19.77
CA LYS A 302 -6.95 2.31 -21.12
C LYS A 302 -7.81 3.57 -21.10
N THR A 303 -8.81 3.60 -20.21
CA THR A 303 -9.67 4.78 -20.03
C THR A 303 -8.91 5.98 -19.47
N ASP A 304 -7.86 5.78 -18.70
CA ASP A 304 -7.04 6.87 -18.16
C ASP A 304 -6.10 7.43 -19.23
N LEU A 305 -5.55 6.57 -20.10
CA LEU A 305 -4.80 7.01 -21.29
C LEU A 305 -5.70 7.81 -22.25
N ALA A 306 -6.94 7.37 -22.49
CA ALA A 306 -7.89 8.12 -23.33
C ALA A 306 -8.21 9.50 -22.74
N LYS A 307 -8.41 9.60 -21.41
CA LYS A 307 -8.58 10.88 -20.71
C LYS A 307 -7.32 11.74 -20.82
N ALA A 308 -6.13 11.15 -20.72
CA ALA A 308 -4.87 11.86 -20.86
C ALA A 308 -4.70 12.47 -22.26
N HIS A 309 -5.05 11.73 -23.32
CA HIS A 309 -5.06 12.26 -24.68
C HIS A 309 -6.09 13.39 -24.86
N ALA A 310 -7.28 13.26 -24.28
CA ALA A 310 -8.29 14.32 -24.31
C ALA A 310 -7.84 15.59 -23.55
N ALA A 311 -7.18 15.41 -22.41
CA ALA A 311 -6.60 16.49 -21.62
C ALA A 311 -5.49 17.20 -22.39
N LEU A 312 -4.58 16.43 -23.01
CA LEU A 312 -3.53 16.96 -23.88
C LEU A 312 -4.12 17.78 -25.03
N GLY A 313 -5.11 17.24 -25.75
CA GLY A 313 -5.78 17.97 -26.83
C GLY A 313 -6.43 19.27 -26.36
N SER A 314 -7.03 19.27 -25.17
CA SER A 314 -7.61 20.48 -24.55
C SER A 314 -6.54 21.54 -24.23
N LEU A 315 -5.38 21.12 -23.74
CA LEU A 315 -4.25 22.00 -23.47
C LEU A 315 -3.65 22.58 -24.75
N THR A 316 -3.43 21.74 -25.77
CA THR A 316 -2.92 22.19 -27.07
C THR A 316 -3.86 23.17 -27.74
N ASN A 317 -5.18 22.92 -27.69
CA ASN A 317 -6.19 23.85 -28.20
C ASN A 317 -6.20 25.20 -27.47
N ALA A 318 -5.78 25.21 -26.20
CA ALA A 318 -5.64 26.43 -25.41
C ALA A 318 -4.34 27.21 -25.73
N GLY A 319 -3.45 26.67 -26.56
CA GLY A 319 -2.17 27.28 -26.94
C GLY A 319 -0.96 26.75 -26.18
N PHE A 320 -1.09 25.63 -25.45
CA PHE A 320 0.07 25.00 -24.83
C PHE A 320 0.89 24.19 -25.84
N LYS A 321 2.21 24.37 -25.86
CA LYS A 321 3.13 23.60 -26.72
C LYS A 321 3.67 22.38 -25.98
N LEU A 322 3.03 21.23 -26.17
CA LEU A 322 3.27 20.01 -25.38
C LEU A 322 3.74 18.81 -26.21
N TYR A 323 4.40 19.03 -27.35
CA TYR A 323 4.87 17.95 -28.24
C TYR A 323 5.75 16.89 -27.51
N TRP A 324 6.58 17.34 -26.56
CA TRP A 324 7.41 16.43 -25.77
C TRP A 324 6.56 15.50 -24.87
N LEU A 325 5.41 15.99 -24.39
CA LEU A 325 4.49 15.28 -23.51
C LEU A 325 3.61 14.33 -24.33
N GLU A 326 3.18 14.76 -25.52
CA GLU A 326 2.49 13.94 -26.52
C GLU A 326 3.30 12.69 -26.86
N LYS A 327 4.56 12.86 -27.26
CA LYS A 327 5.47 11.75 -27.55
C LYS A 327 5.61 10.79 -26.37
N LYS A 328 5.66 11.32 -25.14
CA LYS A 328 5.76 10.49 -23.93
C LYS A 328 4.48 9.73 -23.61
N LEU A 329 3.33 10.30 -23.94
CA LEU A 329 2.04 9.65 -23.80
C LEU A 329 1.88 8.52 -24.83
N ASP A 330 2.33 8.73 -26.07
CA ASP A 330 2.36 7.67 -27.09
C ASP A 330 3.27 6.50 -26.68
N GLU A 331 4.49 6.81 -26.20
CA GLU A 331 5.42 5.80 -25.66
C GLU A 331 4.80 4.99 -24.51
N LEU A 332 4.00 5.63 -23.65
CA LEU A 332 3.32 4.97 -22.54
C LEU A 332 2.15 4.09 -23.01
N SER A 333 1.38 4.57 -23.99
CA SER A 333 0.31 3.81 -24.62
C SER A 333 0.84 2.54 -25.29
N GLU A 334 1.93 2.63 -26.05
CA GLU A 334 2.59 1.46 -26.64
C GLU A 334 3.08 0.46 -25.58
N LYS A 335 3.64 0.97 -24.47
CA LYS A 335 4.08 0.10 -23.36
C LYS A 335 2.91 -0.65 -22.74
N LYS A 336 1.76 0.02 -22.58
CA LYS A 336 0.56 -0.60 -22.03
C LYS A 336 0.05 -1.74 -22.92
N GLU A 337 0.04 -1.52 -24.24
CA GLU A 337 -0.35 -2.56 -25.20
C GLU A 337 0.61 -3.76 -25.17
N LYS A 338 1.91 -3.51 -25.10
CA LYS A 338 2.93 -4.56 -24.98
C LYS A 338 2.76 -5.37 -23.69
N GLU A 339 2.49 -4.70 -22.57
CA GLU A 339 2.22 -5.38 -21.29
C GLU A 339 1.00 -6.30 -21.39
N GLU A 340 -0.12 -5.82 -21.93
CA GLU A 340 -1.34 -6.61 -22.07
C GLU A 340 -1.16 -7.82 -23.01
N ALA A 341 -0.37 -7.66 -24.07
CA ALA A 341 -0.04 -8.73 -24.99
C ALA A 341 0.77 -9.85 -24.30
N VAL A 342 1.78 -9.49 -23.51
CA VAL A 342 2.59 -10.46 -22.74
C VAL A 342 1.73 -11.15 -21.68
N GLU A 343 0.87 -10.42 -20.97
CA GLU A 343 -0.05 -11.02 -19.99
C GLU A 343 -1.03 -12.00 -20.64
N PHE A 344 -1.52 -11.69 -21.85
CA PHE A 344 -2.37 -12.60 -22.60
C PHE A 344 -1.64 -13.89 -22.97
N GLN A 345 -0.41 -13.78 -23.49
CA GLN A 345 0.42 -14.94 -23.84
C GLN A 345 0.76 -15.81 -22.62
N MET A 346 1.06 -15.19 -21.48
CA MET A 346 1.29 -15.93 -20.23
C MET A 346 0.06 -16.76 -19.82
N ARG A 347 -1.15 -16.18 -19.90
CA ARG A 347 -2.40 -16.89 -19.56
C ARG A 347 -2.64 -18.09 -20.49
N GLU A 348 -2.34 -17.94 -21.78
CA GLU A 348 -2.46 -19.03 -22.76
C GLU A 348 -1.52 -20.20 -22.41
N ILE A 349 -0.24 -19.91 -22.16
CA ILE A 349 0.76 -20.91 -21.76
C ILE A 349 0.37 -21.59 -20.43
N GLU A 350 -0.17 -20.84 -19.47
CA GLU A 350 -0.62 -21.41 -18.18
C GLU A 350 -1.79 -22.39 -18.34
N GLU A 351 -2.77 -22.08 -19.20
CA GLU A 351 -3.87 -23.01 -19.49
C GLU A 351 -3.41 -24.25 -20.28
N GLU A 352 -2.45 -24.09 -21.21
CA GLU A 352 -1.83 -25.24 -21.88
C GLU A 352 -1.08 -26.16 -20.89
N LEU A 353 -0.27 -25.59 -19.99
CA LEU A 353 0.44 -26.34 -18.95
C LEU A 353 -0.52 -27.10 -18.05
N LYS A 354 -1.65 -26.49 -17.67
CA LYS A 354 -2.70 -27.12 -16.89
C LYS A 354 -3.35 -28.29 -17.64
N GLY A 355 -3.62 -28.13 -18.93
CA GLY A 355 -4.12 -29.19 -19.81
C GLY A 355 -3.14 -30.37 -19.92
N LEU A 356 -1.84 -30.09 -20.12
CA LEU A 356 -0.79 -31.10 -20.16
C LEU A 356 -0.64 -31.83 -18.82
N LYS A 357 -0.73 -31.11 -17.70
CA LYS A 357 -0.68 -31.70 -16.35
C LYS A 357 -1.79 -32.73 -16.15
N GLN A 358 -3.01 -32.43 -16.59
CA GLN A 358 -4.12 -33.38 -16.53
C GLN A 358 -3.88 -34.62 -17.41
N LYS A 359 -3.35 -34.44 -18.62
CA LYS A 359 -2.99 -35.56 -19.50
C LYS A 359 -1.91 -36.45 -18.89
N CYS A 360 -0.89 -35.86 -18.26
CA CYS A 360 0.16 -36.61 -17.54
C CYS A 360 -0.42 -37.43 -16.39
N LEU A 361 -1.26 -36.83 -15.54
CA LEU A 361 -1.93 -37.55 -14.44
C LEU A 361 -2.76 -38.72 -14.95
N HIS A 362 -3.49 -38.53 -16.06
CA HIS A 362 -4.29 -39.59 -16.66
C HIS A 362 -3.43 -40.78 -17.14
N LEU A 363 -2.34 -40.48 -17.86
CA LEU A 363 -1.42 -41.50 -18.34
C LEU A 363 -0.69 -42.22 -17.21
N GLU A 364 -0.31 -41.52 -16.14
CA GLU A 364 0.28 -42.14 -14.94
C GLU A 364 -0.66 -43.15 -14.28
N VAL A 365 -1.94 -42.81 -14.15
CA VAL A 365 -2.96 -43.74 -13.63
C VAL A 365 -3.10 -44.96 -14.53
N GLN A 366 -3.16 -44.76 -15.85
CA GLN A 366 -3.21 -45.89 -16.80
C GLN A 366 -1.96 -46.76 -16.73
N LEU A 367 -0.79 -46.15 -16.56
CA LEU A 367 0.49 -46.85 -16.46
C LEU A 367 0.55 -47.71 -15.20
N GLU A 368 0.15 -47.19 -14.03
CA GLU A 368 0.10 -47.97 -12.79
C GLU A 368 -0.92 -49.11 -12.87
N LYS A 369 -2.06 -48.87 -13.53
CA LYS A 369 -3.03 -49.93 -13.81
C LYS A 369 -2.42 -51.04 -14.68
N GLN A 370 -1.76 -50.70 -15.79
CA GLN A 370 -1.09 -51.68 -16.66
C GLN A 370 0.01 -52.44 -15.91
N LYS A 371 0.82 -51.76 -15.10
CA LYS A 371 1.85 -52.42 -14.26
C LYS A 371 1.26 -53.45 -13.30
N SER A 372 0.14 -53.12 -12.65
CA SER A 372 -0.55 -54.05 -11.74
C SER A 372 -1.03 -55.32 -12.44
N VAL A 373 -1.56 -55.17 -13.68
CA VAL A 373 -1.99 -56.29 -14.52
C VAL A 373 -0.80 -57.17 -14.92
N VAL A 374 0.32 -56.56 -15.31
CA VAL A 374 1.53 -57.31 -15.67
C VAL A 374 2.14 -58.04 -14.46
N SER A 375 2.10 -57.44 -13.25
CA SER A 375 2.55 -58.14 -12.05
C SER A 375 1.65 -59.32 -11.69
N ALA A 376 0.33 -59.19 -11.86
CA ALA A 376 -0.60 -60.29 -11.62
C ALA A 376 -0.42 -61.43 -12.62
N ALA A 377 -0.21 -61.12 -13.90
CA ALA A 377 0.03 -62.12 -14.95
C ALA A 377 1.39 -62.83 -14.83
N LYS A 378 2.37 -62.24 -14.13
CA LYS A 378 3.68 -62.86 -13.83
C LYS A 378 3.68 -63.63 -12.50
N ALA A 379 2.57 -63.62 -11.75
CA ALA A 379 2.47 -64.43 -10.54
C ALA A 379 2.46 -65.93 -10.91
N PRO A 380 3.11 -66.80 -10.11
CA PRO A 380 3.02 -68.24 -10.31
C PRO A 380 1.55 -68.69 -10.23
N ILE A 381 1.15 -69.65 -11.06
CA ILE A 381 -0.17 -70.28 -10.95
C ILE A 381 -0.26 -70.89 -9.55
N SER A 382 -1.36 -70.62 -8.83
CA SER A 382 -1.58 -71.16 -7.49
C SER A 382 -1.61 -72.68 -7.53
N PHE A 383 -1.10 -73.33 -6.49
CA PHE A 383 -1.17 -74.79 -6.37
C PHE A 383 -2.62 -75.30 -6.43
N ASP A 384 -3.57 -74.51 -5.91
CA ASP A 384 -5.02 -74.81 -5.95
C ASP A 384 -5.67 -74.62 -7.33
N ASP A 385 -5.01 -73.94 -8.27
CA ASP A 385 -5.50 -73.79 -9.66
C ASP A 385 -5.02 -74.93 -10.59
N VAL A 386 -4.09 -75.76 -10.11
CA VAL A 386 -3.44 -76.85 -10.87
C VAL A 386 -4.03 -78.23 -10.54
N ILE A 387 -4.74 -78.36 -9.41
CA ILE A 387 -5.37 -79.59 -8.93
C ILE A 387 -6.89 -79.40 -8.98
#